data_AF-A0A6I9WF15-F1
#
_entry.id   AF-A0A6I9WF15-F1
#
_cell.length_a   1.000
_cell.length_b   1.000
_cell.length_c   1.000
_cell.angle_alpha   90.00
_cell.angle_beta   90.00
_cell.angle_gamma   90.00
#
_symmetry.space_group_name_H-M   'P 1'
#
loop_
_entity.id
_entity.type
_entity.pdbx_description
1 polymer ?
#
loop_
_entity_poly.entity_id
_entity_poly.type
_entity_poly.pdbx_seq_one_letter_code
_entity_poly.pdbx_strand_id
1 'polypeptide(L)'
;MRCQPHGMLVVILEWCHSAASADNQFWNIAIITSVNNFIILLSLKMSCNPYLDMEIRKLRPAELYTLGNILSISDSWKKLMAIVTKEGNVPKFNNDHIRIIEQIAHKDKRNAAQIFLDEWCTMGKKRPTLELLLELLIKAELFRAADYLACDILKQDRPKRPDNGPAASIDISDAAIDKLLDKQLSQHAFANSVIVGSISELTEGINEMCPSADIQKMQNDEEFSYNESLSSRDLPVVINNLQRSSQ
;
A
#
# COMPACT_ATOMS: atom_id res chain seq x y z
N MET A 1 -3.10 -29.02 -29.91
CA MET A 1 -3.06 -30.26 -29.11
C MET A 1 -3.97 -30.05 -27.91
N ARG A 2 -5.11 -30.76 -27.84
CA ARG A 2 -6.08 -30.67 -26.74
C ARG A 2 -5.70 -31.71 -25.69
N CYS A 3 -5.38 -31.29 -24.46
CA CYS A 3 -5.23 -32.20 -23.33
C CYS A 3 -6.62 -32.47 -22.74
N GLN A 4 -7.07 -33.72 -22.79
CA GLN A 4 -8.29 -34.16 -22.09
C GLN A 4 -7.99 -34.43 -20.61
N PRO A 5 -8.82 -33.95 -19.66
CA PRO A 5 -8.61 -34.12 -18.23
C PRO A 5 -9.29 -35.39 -17.66
N HIS A 6 -9.72 -36.35 -18.48
CA HIS A 6 -10.50 -37.50 -18.01
C HIS A 6 -9.67 -38.66 -17.43
N GLY A 7 -8.35 -38.70 -17.65
CA GLY A 7 -7.51 -39.82 -17.20
C GLY A 7 -7.15 -39.81 -15.70
N MET A 8 -7.16 -38.65 -15.03
CA MET A 8 -6.64 -38.54 -13.66
C MET A 8 -7.69 -38.85 -12.59
N LEU A 9 -8.99 -38.71 -12.91
CA LEU A 9 -10.10 -39.02 -12.02
C LEU A 9 -10.32 -40.54 -11.84
N VAL A 10 -10.00 -41.35 -12.85
CA VAL A 10 -10.21 -42.80 -12.80
C VAL A 10 -9.22 -43.48 -11.86
N VAL A 11 -7.95 -43.03 -11.85
CA VAL A 11 -6.91 -43.59 -10.99
C VAL A 11 -7.20 -43.34 -9.50
N ILE A 12 -7.85 -42.22 -9.17
CA ILE A 12 -8.19 -41.87 -7.78
C ILE A 12 -9.35 -42.74 -7.26
N LEU A 13 -10.34 -43.05 -8.11
CA LEU A 13 -11.45 -43.93 -7.73
C LEU A 13 -11.00 -45.39 -7.51
N GLU A 14 -10.04 -45.87 -8.31
CA GLU A 14 -9.50 -47.22 -8.18
C GLU A 14 -8.64 -47.39 -6.91
N TRP A 15 -7.96 -46.32 -6.47
CA TRP A 15 -7.23 -46.30 -5.20
C TRP A 15 -8.15 -46.28 -3.98
N CYS A 16 -9.30 -45.60 -4.05
CA CYS A 16 -10.28 -45.57 -2.96
C CYS A 16 -10.98 -46.92 -2.75
N HIS A 17 -11.15 -47.73 -3.80
CA HIS A 17 -11.87 -49.01 -3.68
C HIS A 17 -11.00 -50.13 -3.06
N SER A 18 -9.68 -49.99 -3.07
CA SER A 18 -8.75 -50.99 -2.52
C SER A 18 -8.40 -50.78 -1.04
N ALA A 19 -8.80 -49.65 -0.43
CA ALA A 19 -8.46 -49.30 0.96
C ALA A 19 -9.57 -49.63 1.99
N ALA A 20 -10.72 -50.16 1.56
CA ALA A 20 -11.90 -50.38 2.41
C ALA A 20 -11.87 -51.69 3.23
N SER A 21 -10.68 -52.19 3.61
CA SER A 21 -10.55 -53.43 4.39
C SER A 21 -9.42 -53.36 5.42
N ALA A 22 -9.53 -52.47 6.41
CA ALA A 22 -9.06 -52.63 7.80
C ALA A 22 -9.30 -51.35 8.62
N ASP A 23 -9.93 -51.49 9.78
CA ASP A 23 -10.06 -50.58 10.95
C ASP A 23 -10.11 -49.05 10.75
N ASN A 24 -11.25 -48.48 11.16
CA ASN A 24 -11.96 -47.49 10.35
C ASN A 24 -12.23 -46.16 11.08
N GLN A 25 -11.26 -45.60 11.80
CA GLN A 25 -11.41 -44.26 12.41
C GLN A 25 -10.23 -43.31 12.20
N PHE A 26 -8.98 -43.79 12.19
CA PHE A 26 -7.82 -42.92 12.00
C PHE A 26 -7.60 -42.50 10.54
N TRP A 27 -7.86 -43.40 9.58
CA TRP A 27 -7.70 -43.09 8.15
C TRP A 27 -8.79 -42.16 7.62
N ASN A 28 -10.02 -42.26 8.14
CA ASN A 28 -11.12 -41.40 7.72
C ASN A 28 -10.85 -39.92 8.01
N ILE A 29 -10.26 -39.58 9.16
CA ILE A 29 -9.92 -38.19 9.49
C ILE A 29 -8.81 -37.64 8.58
N ALA A 30 -7.77 -38.45 8.30
CA ALA A 30 -6.66 -38.06 7.42
C ALA A 30 -7.08 -37.91 5.96
N ILE A 31 -7.97 -38.78 5.47
CA ILE A 31 -8.54 -38.70 4.12
C ILE A 31 -9.44 -37.46 4.00
N ILE A 32 -10.30 -37.17 5.00
CA ILE A 32 -11.18 -36.00 4.98
C ILE A 32 -10.37 -34.69 5.02
N THR A 33 -9.31 -34.58 5.85
CA THR A 33 -8.45 -33.38 5.83
C THR A 33 -7.66 -33.24 4.54
N SER A 34 -7.17 -34.34 3.96
CA SER A 34 -6.47 -34.33 2.67
C SER A 34 -7.37 -33.93 1.51
N VAL A 35 -8.57 -34.51 1.43
CA VAL A 35 -9.57 -34.19 0.40
C VAL A 35 -10.08 -32.76 0.58
N ASN A 36 -10.35 -32.29 1.80
CA ASN A 36 -10.76 -30.91 2.03
C ASN A 36 -9.65 -29.91 1.69
N ASN A 37 -8.39 -30.18 2.04
CA ASN A 37 -7.26 -29.34 1.62
C ASN A 37 -7.06 -29.37 0.10
N PHE A 38 -7.27 -30.52 -0.54
CA PHE A 38 -7.19 -30.65 -1.99
C PHE A 38 -8.35 -29.91 -2.69
N ILE A 39 -9.58 -30.02 -2.19
CA ILE A 39 -10.75 -29.28 -2.67
C ILE A 39 -10.57 -27.78 -2.44
N ILE A 40 -10.02 -27.35 -1.30
CA ILE A 40 -9.67 -25.94 -1.05
C ILE A 40 -8.60 -25.47 -2.04
N LEU A 41 -7.54 -26.25 -2.27
CA LEU A 41 -6.50 -25.93 -3.25
C LEU A 41 -7.01 -25.95 -4.70
N LEU A 42 -7.96 -26.83 -5.03
CA LEU A 42 -8.60 -26.88 -6.34
C LEU A 42 -9.56 -25.71 -6.52
N SER A 43 -10.29 -25.32 -5.48
CA SER A 43 -11.21 -24.18 -5.46
C SER A 43 -10.46 -22.84 -5.51
N LEU A 44 -9.30 -22.74 -4.84
CA LEU A 44 -8.37 -21.60 -4.98
C LEU A 44 -7.69 -21.54 -6.35
N LYS A 45 -7.40 -22.69 -6.98
CA LYS A 45 -6.85 -22.74 -8.36
C LYS A 45 -7.91 -22.58 -9.46
N MET A 46 -9.20 -22.76 -9.16
CA MET A 46 -10.29 -22.71 -10.14
C MET A 46 -11.11 -21.41 -10.12
N SER A 47 -10.70 -20.40 -9.35
CA SER A 47 -11.07 -19.01 -9.66
C SER A 47 -10.01 -18.42 -10.58
N CYS A 48 -9.87 -18.95 -11.80
CA CYS A 48 -9.09 -18.29 -12.83
C CYS A 48 -9.91 -17.09 -13.29
N ASN A 49 -9.79 -15.97 -12.57
CA ASN A 49 -10.34 -14.70 -13.02
C ASN A 49 -9.60 -14.36 -14.33
N PRO A 50 -10.28 -14.37 -15.50
CA PRO A 50 -9.62 -14.18 -16.80
C PRO A 50 -8.95 -12.80 -16.93
N TYR A 51 -9.18 -11.90 -15.97
CA TYR A 51 -8.52 -10.60 -15.88
C TYR A 51 -7.11 -10.65 -15.28
N LEU A 52 -6.74 -11.67 -14.49
CA LEU A 52 -5.42 -11.71 -13.84
C LEU A 52 -4.28 -11.82 -14.85
N ASP A 53 -4.49 -12.62 -15.91
CA ASP A 53 -3.57 -12.78 -17.04
C ASP A 53 -3.59 -11.59 -18.02
N MET A 54 -4.46 -10.60 -17.81
CA MET A 54 -4.51 -9.41 -18.67
C MET A 54 -3.19 -8.64 -18.59
N GLU A 55 -2.60 -8.31 -19.73
CA GLU A 55 -1.41 -7.46 -19.79
C GLU A 55 -1.76 -6.03 -19.36
N ILE A 56 -0.89 -5.38 -18.60
CA ILE A 56 -1.11 -4.00 -18.08
C ILE A 56 -1.45 -3.02 -19.22
N ARG A 57 -0.80 -3.14 -20.38
CA ARG A 57 -1.02 -2.27 -21.54
C ARG A 57 -2.42 -2.39 -22.17
N LYS A 58 -3.22 -3.39 -21.78
CA LYS A 58 -4.59 -3.59 -22.24
C LYS A 58 -5.63 -2.91 -21.36
N LEU A 59 -5.21 -2.34 -20.22
CA LEU A 59 -6.06 -1.51 -19.38
C LEU A 59 -6.59 -0.31 -20.16
N ARG A 60 -7.76 0.19 -19.75
CA ARG A 60 -8.32 1.41 -20.34
C ARG A 60 -7.40 2.59 -19.99
N PRO A 61 -7.23 3.58 -20.88
CA PRO A 61 -6.39 4.75 -20.60
C PRO A 61 -6.73 5.45 -19.28
N ALA A 62 -8.02 5.55 -18.93
CA ALA A 62 -8.48 6.14 -17.67
C ALA A 62 -8.03 5.34 -16.43
N GLU A 63 -7.95 4.02 -16.52
CA GLU A 63 -7.49 3.15 -15.44
C GLU A 63 -5.99 3.30 -15.21
N LEU A 64 -5.21 3.29 -16.30
CA LEU A 64 -3.76 3.54 -16.23
C LEU A 64 -3.45 4.95 -15.71
N TYR A 65 -4.21 5.96 -16.15
CA TYR A 65 -4.07 7.33 -15.66
C TYR A 65 -4.31 7.43 -14.15
N THR A 66 -5.40 6.81 -13.66
CA THR A 66 -5.74 6.79 -12.23
C THR A 66 -4.70 6.05 -11.42
N LEU A 67 -4.27 4.87 -11.88
CA LEU A 67 -3.21 4.09 -11.25
C LEU A 67 -1.90 4.89 -11.18
N GLY A 68 -1.52 5.55 -12.28
CA GLY A 68 -0.37 6.44 -12.35
C GLY A 68 -0.45 7.55 -11.31
N ASN A 69 -1.59 8.23 -11.19
CA ASN A 69 -1.79 9.28 -10.19
C ASN A 69 -1.65 8.77 -8.75
N ILE A 70 -2.18 7.58 -8.45
CA ILE A 70 -2.01 6.97 -7.11
C ILE A 70 -0.52 6.71 -6.84
N LEU A 71 0.22 6.19 -7.82
CA LEU A 71 1.64 5.86 -7.69
C LEU A 71 2.57 7.07 -7.68
N SER A 72 2.12 8.24 -8.13
CA SER A 72 2.90 9.49 -8.03
C SER A 72 2.96 10.02 -6.61
N ILE A 73 2.00 9.64 -5.76
CA ILE A 73 1.98 10.09 -4.37
C ILE A 73 3.24 9.56 -3.67
N SER A 74 4.00 10.49 -3.10
CA SER A 74 5.26 10.20 -2.41
C SER A 74 6.26 9.39 -3.26
N ASP A 75 6.25 9.58 -4.59
CA ASP A 75 7.09 8.85 -5.53
C ASP A 75 7.01 7.31 -5.38
N SER A 76 5.85 6.79 -5.00
CA SER A 76 5.63 5.35 -4.78
C SER A 76 5.98 4.48 -5.99
N TRP A 77 5.90 5.04 -7.20
CA TRP A 77 6.36 4.41 -8.44
C TRP A 77 7.84 3.99 -8.40
N LYS A 78 8.72 4.71 -7.69
CA LYS A 78 10.14 4.33 -7.51
C LYS A 78 10.26 3.05 -6.69
N LYS A 79 9.45 2.92 -5.63
CA LYS A 79 9.40 1.73 -4.78
C LYS A 79 8.92 0.51 -5.58
N LEU A 80 7.89 0.69 -6.42
CA LEU A 80 7.43 -0.34 -7.34
C LEU A 80 8.52 -0.73 -8.37
N MET A 81 9.12 0.26 -9.04
CA MET A 81 10.15 0.04 -10.05
C MET A 81 11.37 -0.72 -9.51
N ALA A 82 11.79 -0.43 -8.28
CA ALA A 82 12.93 -1.07 -7.63
C ALA A 82 12.75 -2.58 -7.38
N ILE A 83 11.51 -3.06 -7.20
CA ILE A 83 11.23 -4.47 -6.91
C ILE A 83 10.88 -5.29 -8.16
N VAL A 84 10.76 -4.65 -9.34
CA VAL A 84 10.53 -5.38 -10.59
C VAL A 84 11.77 -6.19 -10.94
N THR A 85 11.61 -7.49 -11.12
CA THR A 85 12.69 -8.41 -11.49
C THR A 85 12.50 -8.98 -12.89
N LYS A 86 13.61 -9.42 -13.50
CA LYS A 86 13.62 -10.34 -14.65
C LYS A 86 13.75 -11.78 -14.15
N GLU A 87 13.74 -12.73 -15.09
CA GLU A 87 14.03 -14.14 -14.80
C GLU A 87 15.32 -14.27 -13.98
N GLY A 88 15.28 -15.11 -12.93
CA GLY A 88 16.39 -15.27 -11.99
C GLY A 88 16.47 -14.21 -10.89
N ASN A 89 15.38 -13.50 -10.57
CA ASN A 89 15.30 -12.51 -9.48
C ASN A 89 16.29 -11.33 -9.57
N VAL A 90 16.84 -11.09 -10.76
CA VAL A 90 17.73 -9.94 -10.98
C VAL A 90 16.87 -8.68 -11.16
N PRO A 91 17.22 -7.54 -10.54
CA PRO A 91 16.51 -6.28 -10.76
C PRO A 91 16.42 -5.94 -12.25
N LYS A 92 15.22 -5.57 -12.70
CA LYS A 92 14.99 -5.14 -14.08
C LYS A 92 15.44 -3.71 -14.30
N PHE A 93 15.38 -2.90 -13.26
CA PHE A 93 15.72 -1.48 -13.30
C PHE A 93 16.82 -1.12 -12.30
N ASN A 94 17.55 -0.06 -12.59
CA ASN A 94 18.57 0.53 -11.72
C ASN A 94 18.26 2.03 -11.49
N ASN A 95 19.11 2.70 -10.71
CA ASN A 95 18.93 4.13 -10.41
C ASN A 95 19.04 5.04 -11.63
N ASP A 96 19.78 4.65 -12.67
CA ASP A 96 19.89 5.46 -13.89
C ASP A 96 18.56 5.50 -14.64
N HIS A 97 17.83 4.37 -14.68
CA HIS A 97 16.48 4.35 -15.25
C HIS A 97 15.51 5.27 -14.48
N ILE A 98 15.60 5.33 -13.16
CA ILE A 98 14.80 6.25 -12.34
C ILE A 98 15.10 7.70 -12.74
N ARG A 99 16.39 8.07 -12.82
CA ARG A 99 16.84 9.42 -13.22
C ARG A 99 16.35 9.80 -14.61
N ILE A 100 16.40 8.87 -15.57
CA ILE A 100 15.91 9.09 -16.94
C ILE A 100 14.41 9.41 -16.92
N ILE A 101 13.61 8.64 -16.18
CA ILE A 101 12.17 8.88 -16.07
C ILE A 101 11.88 10.24 -15.43
N GLU A 102 12.61 10.63 -14.37
CA GLU A 102 12.47 11.94 -13.74
C GLU A 102 12.80 13.09 -14.70
N GLN A 103 13.87 12.95 -15.49
CA GLN A 103 14.25 13.94 -16.50
C GLN A 103 13.19 14.09 -17.59
N ILE A 104 12.65 12.98 -18.09
CA ILE A 104 11.57 12.98 -19.09
C ILE A 104 10.31 13.62 -18.49
N ALA A 105 9.94 13.22 -17.27
CA ALA A 105 8.79 13.76 -16.56
C ALA A 105 8.89 15.29 -16.40
N HIS A 106 10.06 15.78 -15.99
CA HIS A 106 10.32 17.22 -15.86
C HIS A 106 10.25 17.94 -17.21
N LYS A 107 10.90 17.40 -18.25
CA LYS A 107 10.94 18.00 -19.59
C LYS A 107 9.56 18.08 -20.23
N ASP A 108 8.81 16.99 -20.17
CA ASP A 108 7.51 16.86 -20.84
C ASP A 108 6.35 17.34 -19.96
N LYS A 109 6.64 17.76 -18.72
CA LYS A 109 5.64 18.11 -17.68
C LYS A 109 4.60 17.00 -17.50
N ARG A 110 5.06 15.76 -17.57
CA ARG A 110 4.25 14.55 -17.47
C ARG A 110 4.47 13.88 -16.13
N ASN A 111 3.50 13.08 -15.74
CA ASN A 111 3.56 12.27 -14.54
C ASN A 111 4.62 11.16 -14.69
N ALA A 112 5.62 11.14 -13.82
CA ALA A 112 6.71 10.16 -13.84
C ALA A 112 6.22 8.70 -13.68
N ALA A 113 5.22 8.47 -12.83
CA ALA A 113 4.63 7.15 -12.65
C ALA A 113 3.90 6.66 -13.92
N GLN A 114 3.25 7.56 -14.66
CA GLN A 114 2.63 7.23 -15.94
C GLN A 114 3.68 6.88 -17.00
N ILE A 115 4.76 7.66 -17.10
CA ILE A 115 5.89 7.35 -17.99
C ILE A 115 6.46 5.97 -17.65
N PHE A 116 6.70 5.70 -16.36
CA PHE A 116 7.15 4.39 -15.91
C PHE A 116 6.22 3.25 -16.35
N LEU A 117 4.90 3.40 -16.17
CA LEU A 117 3.93 2.38 -16.56
C LEU A 117 3.86 2.18 -18.08
N ASP A 118 3.85 3.27 -18.86
CA ASP A 118 3.85 3.24 -20.33
C ASP A 118 5.05 2.43 -20.87
N GLU A 119 6.23 2.69 -20.31
CA GLU A 119 7.45 2.00 -20.66
C GLU A 119 7.42 0.54 -20.19
N TRP A 120 7.19 0.31 -18.90
CA TRP A 120 7.29 -1.03 -18.33
C TRP A 120 6.26 -2.01 -18.91
N CYS A 121 5.02 -1.56 -19.19
CA CYS A 121 3.96 -2.40 -19.73
C CYS A 121 4.26 -2.91 -21.17
N THR A 122 5.17 -2.24 -21.88
CA THR A 122 5.59 -2.56 -23.24
C THR A 122 7.01 -3.11 -23.32
N MET A 123 7.62 -3.51 -22.19
CA MET A 123 8.96 -4.12 -22.16
C MET A 123 8.95 -5.66 -22.18
N GLY A 124 9.95 -6.26 -22.85
CA GLY A 124 10.24 -7.70 -22.79
C GLY A 124 9.34 -8.60 -23.64
N LYS A 125 9.75 -9.87 -23.81
CA LYS A 125 8.96 -10.89 -24.53
C LYS A 125 7.71 -11.29 -23.75
N LYS A 126 7.87 -11.56 -22.45
CA LYS A 126 6.76 -11.77 -21.50
C LYS A 126 6.33 -10.42 -20.94
N ARG A 127 5.11 -9.99 -21.28
CA ARG A 127 4.54 -8.72 -20.82
C ARG A 127 4.11 -8.83 -19.36
N PRO A 128 4.21 -7.73 -18.59
CA PRO A 128 3.70 -7.74 -17.22
C PRO A 128 2.16 -7.80 -17.22
N THR A 129 1.62 -8.64 -16.35
CA THR A 129 0.18 -8.89 -16.18
C THR A 129 -0.37 -8.15 -14.96
N LEU A 130 -1.70 -8.09 -14.83
CA LEU A 130 -2.36 -7.51 -13.65
C LEU A 130 -2.07 -8.31 -12.38
N GLU A 131 -1.96 -9.64 -12.49
CA GLU A 131 -1.52 -10.50 -11.38
C GLU A 131 -0.14 -10.07 -10.87
N LEU A 132 0.86 -10.00 -11.76
CA LEU A 132 2.22 -9.60 -11.41
C LEU A 132 2.24 -8.19 -10.79
N LEU A 133 1.47 -7.26 -11.37
CA LEU A 133 1.38 -5.91 -10.83
C LEU A 133 0.82 -5.92 -9.40
N LEU A 134 -0.27 -6.63 -9.15
CA LEU A 134 -0.89 -6.72 -7.84
C LEU A 134 0.06 -7.30 -6.80
N GLU A 135 0.74 -8.40 -7.13
CA GLU A 135 1.75 -9.02 -6.27
C GLU A 135 2.86 -8.04 -5.89
N LEU A 136 3.39 -7.30 -6.87
CA LEU A 136 4.44 -6.31 -6.62
C LEU A 136 3.92 -5.15 -5.77
N LEU A 137 2.71 -4.66 -6.00
CA LEU A 137 2.11 -3.60 -5.19
C LEU A 137 1.95 -4.02 -3.72
N ILE A 138 1.49 -5.26 -3.48
CA ILE A 138 1.38 -5.81 -2.13
C ILE A 138 2.76 -5.97 -1.49
N LYS A 139 3.73 -6.53 -2.22
CA LYS A 139 5.10 -6.72 -1.75
C LYS A 139 5.79 -5.40 -1.41
N ALA A 140 5.50 -4.34 -2.14
CA ALA A 140 5.97 -2.99 -1.85
C ALA A 140 5.10 -2.25 -0.82
N GLU A 141 4.09 -2.89 -0.23
CA GLU A 141 3.13 -2.27 0.69
C GLU A 141 2.43 -1.02 0.13
N LEU A 142 2.29 -0.95 -1.20
CA LEU A 142 1.61 0.13 -1.93
C LEU A 142 0.10 -0.13 -1.98
N PHE A 143 -0.49 -0.30 -0.81
CA PHE A 143 -1.83 -0.85 -0.70
C PHE A 143 -2.93 0.03 -1.30
N ARG A 144 -2.74 1.36 -1.41
CA ARG A 144 -3.73 2.22 -2.09
C ARG A 144 -3.86 1.87 -3.57
N ALA A 145 -2.74 1.61 -4.24
CA ALA A 145 -2.73 1.17 -5.64
C ALA A 145 -3.21 -0.29 -5.75
N ALA A 146 -2.83 -1.14 -4.78
CA ALA A 146 -3.27 -2.54 -4.75
C ALA A 146 -4.80 -2.65 -4.56
N ASP A 147 -5.38 -1.85 -3.66
CA ASP A 147 -6.83 -1.76 -3.43
C ASP A 147 -7.55 -1.31 -4.71
N TYR A 148 -7.05 -0.27 -5.39
CA TYR A 148 -7.61 0.20 -6.65
C TYR A 148 -7.59 -0.90 -7.71
N LEU A 149 -6.47 -1.58 -7.88
CA LEU A 149 -6.35 -2.66 -8.86
C LEU A 149 -7.28 -3.83 -8.53
N ALA A 150 -7.37 -4.23 -7.26
CA ALA A 150 -8.23 -5.31 -6.81
C ALA A 150 -9.73 -4.96 -6.92
N CYS A 151 -10.15 -3.83 -6.36
CA CYS A 151 -11.57 -3.46 -6.25
C CYS A 151 -12.13 -2.86 -7.53
N ASP A 152 -11.40 -1.93 -8.15
CA ASP A 152 -11.93 -1.13 -9.26
C ASP A 152 -11.72 -1.82 -10.60
N ILE A 153 -10.62 -2.53 -10.79
CA ILE A 153 -10.26 -3.17 -12.06
C ILE A 153 -10.63 -4.67 -12.03
N LEU A 154 -10.12 -5.42 -11.06
CA LEU A 154 -10.27 -6.89 -11.01
C LEU A 154 -11.60 -7.36 -10.38
N LYS A 155 -12.33 -6.46 -9.71
CA LYS A 155 -13.60 -6.74 -9.01
C LYS A 155 -13.49 -7.87 -7.99
N GLN A 156 -12.38 -7.89 -7.26
CA GLN A 156 -12.09 -8.85 -6.20
C GLN A 156 -11.92 -8.16 -4.84
N ASP A 157 -11.80 -8.95 -3.79
CA ASP A 157 -11.58 -8.45 -2.42
C ASP A 157 -10.25 -7.71 -2.28
N ARG A 158 -10.22 -6.78 -1.32
CA ARG A 158 -9.02 -6.01 -1.00
C ARG A 158 -7.90 -6.94 -0.53
N PRO A 159 -6.64 -6.65 -0.90
CA PRO A 159 -5.50 -7.36 -0.34
C PRO A 159 -5.49 -7.29 1.19
N LYS A 160 -5.19 -8.43 1.84
CA LYS A 160 -5.04 -8.48 3.29
C LYS A 160 -3.90 -7.55 3.73
N ARG A 161 -4.17 -6.73 4.75
CA ARG A 161 -3.15 -5.88 5.37
C ARG A 161 -2.23 -6.71 6.27
N PRO A 162 -0.96 -6.34 6.42
CA PRO A 162 -0.05 -7.01 7.34
C PRO A 162 -0.52 -6.79 8.78
N ASP A 163 -0.24 -7.75 9.67
CA ASP A 163 -0.64 -7.66 11.08
C ASP A 163 0.21 -6.65 11.86
N ASN A 164 1.36 -6.25 11.29
CA ASN A 164 2.31 -5.29 11.87
C ASN A 164 2.75 -4.25 10.83
N GLY A 165 3.30 -3.13 11.29
CA GLY A 165 3.84 -2.08 10.43
C GLY A 165 2.84 -0.95 10.12
N PRO A 166 3.20 -0.02 9.23
CA PRO A 166 2.42 1.22 9.01
C PRO A 166 1.06 0.97 8.35
N ALA A 167 0.89 -0.16 7.69
CA ALA A 167 -0.36 -0.53 7.01
C ALA A 167 -1.27 -1.44 7.85
N ALA A 168 -0.84 -1.83 9.05
CA ALA A 168 -1.61 -2.71 9.93
C ALA A 168 -2.86 -1.99 10.48
N SER A 169 -3.95 -2.75 10.66
CA SER A 169 -5.15 -2.23 11.31
C SER A 169 -4.87 -1.93 12.78
N ILE A 170 -5.32 -0.78 13.25
CA ILE A 170 -5.24 -0.39 14.66
C ILE A 170 -6.56 -0.80 15.33
N ASP A 171 -6.46 -1.56 16.42
CA ASP A 171 -7.59 -1.84 17.29
C ASP A 171 -7.90 -0.60 18.12
N ILE A 172 -9.10 -0.05 17.91
CA ILE A 172 -9.64 1.13 18.61
C ILE A 172 -10.76 0.75 19.57
N SER A 173 -10.86 -0.51 19.98
CA SER A 173 -11.79 -0.93 21.03
C SER A 173 -11.44 -0.30 22.38
N ASP A 174 -12.44 -0.05 23.22
CA ASP A 174 -12.26 0.52 24.57
C ASP A 174 -11.23 -0.28 25.38
N ALA A 175 -11.29 -1.62 25.30
CA ALA A 175 -10.34 -2.51 25.97
C ALA A 175 -8.88 -2.35 25.49
N ALA A 176 -8.65 -1.99 24.22
CA ALA A 176 -7.32 -1.69 23.71
C ALA A 176 -6.84 -0.30 24.18
N ILE A 177 -7.76 0.67 24.23
CA ILE A 177 -7.50 2.03 24.71
C ILE A 177 -7.13 2.02 26.21
N ASP A 178 -7.91 1.33 27.05
CA ASP A 178 -7.66 1.23 28.49
C ASP A 178 -6.28 0.62 28.78
N LYS A 179 -5.93 -0.47 28.08
CA LYS A 179 -4.60 -1.09 28.18
C LYS A 179 -3.47 -0.13 27.80
N LEU A 180 -3.68 0.72 26.80
CA LEU A 180 -2.70 1.73 26.41
C LEU A 180 -2.56 2.82 27.48
N LEU A 181 -3.67 3.24 28.10
CA LEU A 181 -3.67 4.23 29.16
C LEU A 181 -2.96 3.73 30.43
N ASP A 182 -3.25 2.50 30.85
CA ASP A 182 -2.61 1.85 32.00
C ASP A 182 -1.10 1.71 31.82
N LYS A 183 -0.67 1.39 30.58
CA LYS A 183 0.75 1.28 30.22
C LYS A 183 1.48 2.63 30.32
N GLN A 184 0.83 3.72 29.91
CA GLN A 184 1.40 5.07 30.00
C GLN A 184 1.52 5.55 31.46
N LEU A 185 0.49 5.30 32.28
CA LEU A 185 0.50 5.64 33.70
C LEU A 185 1.60 4.90 34.47
N SER A 186 1.83 3.64 34.11
CA SER A 186 2.91 2.82 34.71
C SER A 186 4.32 3.29 34.34
N GLN A 187 4.50 3.89 33.16
CA GLN A 187 5.79 4.42 32.72
C GLN A 187 6.12 5.79 33.34
N HIS A 188 5.11 6.63 33.56
CA HIS A 188 5.29 7.93 34.21
C HIS A 188 5.52 7.86 35.73
N ALA A 189 5.11 6.79 36.39
CA ALA A 189 5.37 6.57 37.82
C ALA A 189 6.88 6.46 38.15
N PHE A 190 7.73 6.01 37.20
CA PHE A 190 9.17 5.90 37.39
C PHE A 190 9.93 7.23 37.22
N ALA A 191 9.43 8.17 36.43
CA ALA A 191 10.08 9.47 36.23
C ALA A 191 9.83 10.43 37.41
N ASN A 192 8.68 10.30 38.08
CA ASN A 192 8.31 11.17 39.19
C ASN A 192 8.88 10.73 40.54
N SER A 193 9.42 9.51 40.69
CA SER A 193 10.02 9.07 41.95
C SER A 193 11.49 9.51 42.13
N VAL A 194 12.20 9.86 41.05
CA VAL A 194 13.61 10.30 41.12
C VAL A 194 13.72 11.79 41.47
N ILE A 195 12.76 12.63 41.07
CA ILE A 195 12.81 14.07 41.32
C ILE A 195 12.27 14.46 42.71
N VAL A 196 11.41 13.64 43.32
CA VAL A 196 10.88 13.91 44.68
C VAL A 196 11.93 13.65 45.78
N GLY A 197 13.01 12.93 45.47
CA GLY A 197 14.14 12.73 46.39
C GLY A 197 15.10 13.93 46.48
N SER A 198 15.15 14.83 45.49
CA SER A 198 16.17 15.89 45.42
C SER A 198 15.66 17.31 45.73
N ILE A 199 14.34 17.54 45.79
CA ILE A 199 13.80 18.89 46.06
C ILE A 199 13.58 19.15 47.56
N SER A 200 13.41 18.09 48.36
CA SER A 200 13.18 18.18 49.81
C SER A 200 14.37 18.74 50.60
N GLU A 201 15.56 18.87 49.99
CA GLU A 201 16.78 19.39 50.64
C GLU A 201 17.13 20.84 50.26
N LEU A 202 16.36 21.50 49.37
CA LEU A 202 16.67 22.86 48.90
C LEU A 202 15.66 23.95 49.34
N THR A 203 14.59 23.60 50.05
CA THR A 203 13.54 24.57 50.42
C THR A 203 13.58 25.09 51.86
N GLU A 204 14.60 24.75 52.66
CA GLU A 204 14.77 25.32 54.02
C GLU A 204 15.66 26.57 54.09
N GLY A 205 16.16 27.08 52.94
CA GLY A 205 17.17 28.16 52.93
C GLY A 205 16.79 29.52 52.31
N ILE A 206 15.52 29.81 51.98
CA ILE A 206 15.18 31.03 51.21
C ILE A 206 14.29 32.03 51.99
N ASN A 207 14.10 31.84 53.29
CA ASN A 207 13.46 32.84 54.15
C ASN A 207 14.51 33.64 54.92
N GLU A 208 15.26 34.51 54.24
CA GLU A 208 15.77 35.77 54.80
C GLU A 208 16.50 36.59 53.71
N MET A 209 15.86 37.67 53.24
CA MET A 209 16.37 39.06 53.25
C MET A 209 15.77 39.89 52.09
N CYS A 210 14.95 40.87 52.47
CA CYS A 210 14.12 41.80 51.67
C CYS A 210 14.94 42.90 50.91
N PRO A 211 14.33 44.01 50.45
CA PRO A 211 13.31 44.21 49.40
C PRO A 211 13.72 45.34 48.40
N SER A 212 13.02 45.50 47.25
CA SER A 212 12.54 46.81 46.73
C SER A 212 12.03 46.77 45.30
N ALA A 213 10.87 47.41 45.10
CA ALA A 213 10.44 48.23 43.95
C ALA A 213 10.79 47.76 42.53
N ASP A 214 9.81 47.43 41.69
CA ASP A 214 8.97 48.41 41.00
C ASP A 214 7.87 47.73 40.19
N ILE A 215 6.72 48.41 40.14
CA ILE A 215 5.51 48.03 39.42
C ILE A 215 5.54 48.72 38.05
N GLN A 216 5.09 47.99 37.02
CA GLN A 216 4.23 48.41 35.90
C GLN A 216 4.78 48.24 34.47
N LYS A 217 3.83 47.83 33.62
CA LYS A 217 3.71 47.93 32.14
C LYS A 217 4.38 46.83 31.32
N MET A 218 3.56 45.99 30.69
CA MET A 218 3.12 46.20 29.29
C MET A 218 2.03 45.17 28.94
N GLN A 219 0.79 45.65 28.89
CA GLN A 219 -0.23 45.14 27.97
C GLN A 219 -0.04 45.87 26.63
N ASN A 220 -0.37 45.19 25.52
CA ASN A 220 -0.77 45.65 24.18
C ASN A 220 -0.33 44.57 23.18
N ASP A 221 -1.23 43.72 22.70
CA ASP A 221 -2.10 43.93 21.51
C ASP A 221 -1.34 43.64 20.20
N GLU A 222 -1.57 42.46 19.61
CA GLU A 222 -1.60 42.31 18.15
C GLU A 222 -2.72 41.34 17.74
N GLU A 223 -3.81 41.96 17.33
CA GLU A 223 -4.95 41.44 16.59
C GLU A 223 -4.62 41.54 15.09
N PHE A 224 -4.56 40.43 14.35
CA PHE A 224 -4.38 40.47 12.89
C PHE A 224 -5.65 40.01 12.17
N SER A 225 -6.33 41.01 11.63
CA SER A 225 -7.55 40.96 10.83
C SER A 225 -7.31 40.33 9.44
N TYR A 226 -8.22 39.44 9.03
CA TYR A 226 -8.43 39.02 7.64
C TYR A 226 -9.45 39.95 6.98
N ASN A 227 -9.05 40.69 5.94
CA ASN A 227 -9.99 41.34 5.03
C ASN A 227 -9.63 41.12 3.54
N GLU A 228 -10.65 40.64 2.83
CA GLU A 228 -11.13 40.99 1.48
C GLU A 228 -10.33 40.76 0.18
N SER A 229 -10.78 39.70 -0.51
CA SER A 229 -11.46 39.70 -1.83
C SER A 229 -10.83 40.30 -3.11
N LEU A 230 -10.70 39.36 -4.07
CA LEU A 230 -11.09 39.37 -5.50
C LEU A 230 -10.43 40.35 -6.47
N SER A 231 -9.80 39.79 -7.51
CA SER A 231 -10.04 40.29 -8.88
C SER A 231 -9.93 39.16 -9.91
N SER A 232 -11.01 39.01 -10.65
CA SER A 232 -11.22 38.16 -11.82
C SER A 232 -10.78 38.92 -13.08
N ARG A 233 -10.27 38.20 -14.09
CA ARG A 233 -9.57 38.61 -15.35
C ARG A 233 -8.08 38.27 -15.23
N ASP A 234 -7.54 37.22 -15.87
CA ASP A 234 -7.49 37.03 -17.31
C ASP A 234 -7.39 35.54 -17.71
N LEU A 235 -8.27 35.10 -18.62
CA LEU A 235 -8.11 33.88 -19.41
C LEU A 235 -7.73 34.27 -20.84
N PRO A 236 -6.64 33.73 -21.41
CA PRO A 236 -6.46 33.76 -22.85
C PRO A 236 -7.12 32.52 -23.50
N VAL A 237 -8.18 32.81 -24.25
CA VAL A 237 -8.75 31.99 -25.31
C VAL A 237 -7.71 31.86 -26.44
N VAL A 238 -7.37 30.66 -26.88
CA VAL A 238 -6.69 30.44 -28.16
C VAL A 238 -7.48 29.45 -29.01
N ILE A 239 -7.78 29.93 -30.21
CA ILE A 239 -8.70 29.43 -31.21
C ILE A 239 -8.04 28.35 -32.08
N ASN A 240 -8.81 27.31 -32.41
CA ASN A 240 -8.55 26.33 -33.47
C ASN A 240 -8.34 27.01 -34.83
N ASN A 241 -7.35 26.59 -35.61
CA ASN A 241 -7.42 26.68 -37.07
C ASN A 241 -6.79 25.45 -37.75
N LEU A 242 -7.66 24.68 -38.41
CA LEU A 242 -7.34 23.80 -39.54
C LEU A 242 -6.88 24.64 -40.75
N GLN A 243 -5.76 24.28 -41.37
CA GLN A 243 -5.55 24.35 -42.83
C GLN A 243 -4.31 23.49 -43.14
N ARG A 244 -4.46 22.33 -43.80
CA ARG A 244 -4.55 22.14 -45.25
C ARG A 244 -3.24 22.53 -45.95
N SER A 245 -2.42 21.55 -46.24
CA SER A 245 -1.44 21.59 -47.34
C SER A 245 -1.31 20.18 -47.93
N SER A 246 -2.00 20.00 -49.05
CA SER A 246 -1.61 19.05 -50.09
C SER A 246 -0.47 19.68 -50.88
N GLN A 247 0.61 18.94 -51.09
CA GLN A 247 1.43 18.92 -52.30
C GLN A 247 2.20 17.60 -52.32
#